data_AF-A0A2E0Z909-F1
#
_entry.id   AF-A0A2E0Z909-F1
#
_cell.length_a   1.000
_cell.length_b   1.000
_cell.length_c   1.000
_cell.angle_alpha   90.00
_cell.angle_beta   90.00
_cell.angle_gamma   90.00
#
_symmetry.space_group_name_H-M   'P 1'
#
loop_
_entity.id
_entity.type
_entity.pdbx_description
1 polymer ?
#
loop_
_entity_poly.entity_id
_entity_poly.type
_entity_poly.pdbx_seq_one_letter_code
_entity_poly.pdbx_strand_id
1 'polypeptide(L)'
;MDTQILVAYASGSGSTREVAEAIAAEIEKEGLTTVVHNVSVVDSIAAYAGIVIGSSIRIGRWLPEAIACLERIKTEVGERPVAYFTTCLTMVDDTKENRQTVLDYMEPLLVKIAPDIKPIGLGLFAGSLDPARQAIMVSDGPQGDYRNWDAIRAWAQKIGARLADELATGHLPLADAVLSYTDLSFSDLTQVNLQGAELHASQLTEANMEASHLEWADLSNSQMQGANLFRANLIGSIMTNANLEKANLAEAILNGAILQNANLSEADLTRADLNWVDFSQADLRRANLQQARLGWAKLTDANLDDTILTEARYNEHTIWPEGFSPEEAGCINEGRGPV
;
A
#
# COMPACT_ATOMS: atom_id res chain seq x y z
N MET A 1 18.79 -16.86 -3.51
CA MET A 1 19.72 -15.85 -4.05
C MET A 1 19.68 -14.71 -3.07
N ASP A 2 20.81 -14.22 -2.58
CA ASP A 2 20.80 -13.11 -1.63
C ASP A 2 20.21 -11.87 -2.32
N THR A 3 19.07 -11.41 -1.81
CA THR A 3 18.33 -10.27 -2.34
C THR A 3 19.09 -9.00 -1.97
N GLN A 4 19.93 -8.53 -2.88
CA GLN A 4 20.80 -7.38 -2.68
C GLN A 4 20.14 -6.09 -3.21
N ILE A 5 20.07 -5.07 -2.35
CA ILE A 5 19.54 -3.74 -2.65
C ILE A 5 20.71 -2.77 -2.90
N LEU A 6 20.64 -2.03 -3.99
CA LEU A 6 21.57 -0.94 -4.25
C LEU A 6 21.09 0.34 -3.59
N VAL A 7 21.91 0.93 -2.72
CA VAL A 7 21.72 2.29 -2.21
C VAL A 7 22.77 3.21 -2.86
N ALA A 8 22.38 3.87 -3.95
CA ALA A 8 23.24 4.75 -4.73
C ALA A 8 23.10 6.22 -4.32
N TYR A 9 24.20 6.98 -4.29
CA TYR A 9 24.17 8.39 -3.92
C TYR A 9 25.09 9.29 -4.77
N ALA A 10 24.65 10.53 -5.00
CA ALA A 10 25.49 11.63 -5.44
C ALA A 10 25.61 12.68 -4.33
N SER A 11 26.83 13.06 -3.96
CA SER A 11 27.04 14.03 -2.88
C SER A 11 28.19 14.98 -3.18
N GLY A 12 27.91 16.28 -3.12
CA GLY A 12 28.94 17.30 -3.31
C GLY A 12 29.68 17.73 -2.03
N SER A 13 29.24 17.29 -0.84
CA SER A 13 29.87 17.63 0.46
C SER A 13 29.87 16.47 1.47
N GLY A 14 29.47 15.27 1.04
CA GLY A 14 29.38 14.08 1.90
C GLY A 14 28.08 13.93 2.69
N SER A 15 27.26 14.98 2.83
CA SER A 15 26.00 14.91 3.58
C SER A 15 25.03 13.83 3.05
N THR A 16 24.90 13.72 1.72
CA THR A 16 24.00 12.74 1.07
C THR A 16 24.51 11.31 1.21
N ARG A 17 25.83 11.13 1.25
CA ARG A 17 26.47 9.84 1.49
C ARG A 17 26.07 9.29 2.86
N GLU A 18 26.19 10.11 3.90
CA GLU A 18 25.85 9.69 5.26
C GLU A 18 24.36 9.36 5.40
N VAL A 19 23.48 10.08 4.68
CA VAL A 19 22.05 9.72 4.59
C VAL A 19 21.86 8.38 3.89
N ALA A 20 22.59 8.11 2.80
CA ALA A 20 22.56 6.83 2.10
C ALA A 20 23.00 5.67 3.00
N GLU A 21 24.10 5.83 3.73
CA GLU A 21 24.62 4.85 4.69
C GLU A 21 23.60 4.56 5.81
N ALA A 22 22.91 5.58 6.33
CA ALA A 22 21.86 5.40 7.33
C ALA A 22 20.62 4.70 6.76
N ILE A 23 20.20 5.02 5.54
CA ILE A 23 19.09 4.34 4.86
C ILE A 23 19.41 2.85 4.68
N ALA A 24 20.61 2.54 4.19
CA ALA A 24 21.09 1.18 4.00
C ALA A 24 21.04 0.38 5.32
N ALA A 25 21.58 0.94 6.40
CA ALA A 25 21.59 0.30 7.71
C ALA A 25 20.18 0.03 8.30
N GLU A 26 19.17 0.84 7.97
CA GLU A 26 17.79 0.55 8.36
C GLU A 26 17.14 -0.51 7.47
N ILE A 27 17.39 -0.49 6.16
CA ILE A 27 16.88 -1.52 5.22
C ILE A 27 17.41 -2.91 5.59
N GLU A 28 18.65 -3.02 6.05
CA GLU A 28 19.23 -4.29 6.48
C GLU A 28 18.50 -4.92 7.68
N LYS A 29 17.81 -4.11 8.50
CA LYS A 29 17.02 -4.63 9.63
C LYS A 29 15.78 -5.39 9.18
N GLU A 30 15.34 -5.18 7.94
CA GLU A 30 14.22 -5.89 7.30
C GLU A 30 14.67 -7.22 6.66
N GLY A 31 15.90 -7.67 6.92
CA GLY A 31 16.43 -8.95 6.43
C GLY A 31 16.95 -8.90 4.98
N LEU A 32 17.02 -7.70 4.38
CA LEU A 32 17.61 -7.47 3.07
C LEU A 32 19.12 -7.24 3.18
N THR A 33 19.86 -7.56 2.12
CA THR A 33 21.28 -7.20 2.05
C THR A 33 21.44 -5.91 1.26
N THR A 34 22.35 -5.01 1.65
CA THR A 34 22.53 -3.74 0.94
C THR A 34 23.97 -3.53 0.48
N VAL A 35 24.13 -2.75 -0.59
CA VAL A 35 25.42 -2.16 -0.96
C VAL A 35 25.27 -0.67 -1.17
N VAL A 36 26.23 0.10 -0.67
CA VAL A 36 26.22 1.56 -0.78
C VAL A 36 27.28 2.00 -1.78
N HIS A 37 26.85 2.67 -2.85
CA HIS A 37 27.75 3.12 -3.92
C HIS A 37 27.55 4.57 -4.28
N ASN A 38 28.64 5.25 -4.60
CA ASN A 38 28.54 6.52 -5.29
C ASN A 38 28.03 6.26 -6.72
N VAL A 39 27.12 7.10 -7.22
CA VAL A 39 26.54 6.93 -8.57
C VAL A 39 27.58 6.89 -9.69
N SER A 40 28.77 7.46 -9.49
CA SER A 40 29.86 7.45 -10.48
C SER A 40 30.42 6.05 -10.79
N VAL A 41 30.24 5.08 -9.88
CA VAL A 41 30.71 3.70 -10.07
C VAL A 41 29.59 2.72 -10.41
N VAL A 42 28.35 3.20 -10.54
CA VAL A 42 27.19 2.38 -10.88
C VAL A 42 27.02 2.34 -12.40
N ASP A 43 27.59 1.33 -13.04
CA ASP A 43 27.49 1.15 -14.49
C ASP A 43 26.30 0.28 -14.90
N SER A 44 25.85 -0.61 -14.01
CA SER A 44 24.69 -1.49 -14.21
C SER A 44 24.00 -1.78 -12.89
N ILE A 45 22.70 -2.08 -12.97
CA ILE A 45 21.85 -2.45 -11.84
C ILE A 45 21.32 -3.89 -11.93
N ALA A 46 21.73 -4.65 -12.95
CA ALA A 46 21.20 -5.99 -13.23
C ALA A 46 21.33 -6.97 -12.05
N ALA A 47 22.36 -6.81 -11.22
CA ALA A 47 22.65 -7.65 -10.06
C ALA A 47 21.78 -7.35 -8.83
N TYR A 48 21.04 -6.23 -8.82
CA TYR A 48 20.27 -5.78 -7.68
C TYR A 48 18.79 -6.06 -7.87
N ALA A 49 18.13 -6.40 -6.76
CA ALA A 49 16.71 -6.71 -6.73
C ALA A 49 15.85 -5.45 -6.55
N GLY A 50 16.37 -4.44 -5.85
CA GLY A 50 15.74 -3.14 -5.66
C GLY A 50 16.78 -2.02 -5.58
N ILE A 51 16.33 -0.78 -5.80
CA ILE A 51 17.21 0.37 -5.96
C ILE A 51 16.70 1.52 -5.09
N VAL A 52 17.58 2.09 -4.27
CA VAL A 52 17.37 3.38 -3.62
C VAL A 52 18.43 4.33 -4.17
N ILE A 53 18.02 5.39 -4.86
CA ILE A 53 18.97 6.35 -5.44
C ILE A 53 18.68 7.76 -4.96
N GLY A 54 19.73 8.48 -4.55
CA GLY A 54 19.57 9.85 -4.09
C GLY A 54 20.68 10.79 -4.49
N SER A 55 20.36 12.07 -4.42
CA SER A 55 21.28 13.16 -4.75
C SER A 55 21.04 14.33 -3.84
N SER A 56 22.08 15.12 -3.56
CA SER A 56 21.84 16.48 -3.10
C SER A 56 21.18 17.32 -4.20
N ILE A 57 20.34 18.28 -3.83
CA ILE A 57 19.86 19.32 -4.73
C ILE A 57 20.76 20.55 -4.62
N ARG A 58 21.26 21.01 -5.76
CA ARG A 58 21.99 22.28 -5.90
C ARG A 58 21.35 23.12 -7.00
N ILE A 59 21.09 24.39 -6.69
CA ILE A 59 20.50 25.34 -7.65
C ILE A 59 19.22 24.75 -8.28
N GLY A 60 18.37 24.18 -7.43
CA GLY A 60 17.06 23.63 -7.82
C GLY A 60 17.08 22.35 -8.66
N ARG A 61 18.20 21.60 -8.71
CA ARG A 61 18.30 20.35 -9.45
C ARG A 61 19.16 19.31 -8.73
N TRP A 62 18.92 18.03 -9.01
CA TRP A 62 19.86 16.95 -8.67
C TRP A 62 21.23 17.17 -9.32
N LEU A 63 22.27 16.60 -8.72
CA LEU A 63 23.62 16.70 -9.23
C LEU A 63 23.74 16.00 -10.61
N PRO A 64 24.51 16.56 -11.56
CA PRO A 64 24.62 16.02 -12.91
C PRO A 64 25.02 14.54 -12.97
N GLU A 65 25.88 14.09 -12.06
CA GLU A 65 26.30 12.69 -11.98
C GLU A 65 25.15 11.73 -11.57
N ALA A 66 24.19 12.19 -10.76
CA ALA A 66 22.99 11.40 -10.45
C ALA A 66 22.08 11.30 -11.68
N ILE A 67 21.92 12.41 -12.41
CA ILE A 67 21.15 12.46 -13.66
C ILE A 67 21.77 11.49 -14.68
N ALA A 68 23.08 11.58 -14.91
CA ALA A 68 23.79 10.72 -15.84
C ALA A 68 23.72 9.23 -15.44
N CYS A 69 23.74 8.93 -14.14
CA CYS A 69 23.51 7.57 -13.65
C CYS A 69 22.11 7.07 -14.01
N LEU A 70 21.07 7.86 -13.74
CA LEU A 70 19.69 7.49 -14.08
C LEU A 70 19.49 7.29 -15.59
N GLU A 71 20.07 8.16 -16.41
CA GLU A 71 20.04 8.02 -17.87
C GLU A 71 20.69 6.72 -18.35
N ARG A 72 21.77 6.27 -17.69
CA ARG A 72 22.42 4.98 -18.01
C ARG A 72 21.58 3.79 -17.59
N ILE A 73 21.03 3.81 -16.37
CA ILE A 73 20.39 2.62 -15.79
C ILE A 73 18.90 2.49 -16.13
N LYS A 74 18.23 3.55 -16.61
CA LYS A 74 16.77 3.57 -16.80
C LYS A 74 16.21 2.41 -17.62
N THR A 75 16.94 1.92 -18.62
CA THR A 75 16.50 0.78 -19.45
C THR A 75 16.66 -0.57 -18.76
N GLU A 76 17.46 -0.64 -17.69
CA GLU A 76 17.69 -1.87 -16.91
C GLU A 76 16.70 -2.03 -15.75
N VAL A 77 16.00 -0.96 -15.35
CA VAL A 77 15.14 -0.95 -14.15
C VAL A 77 14.08 -2.03 -14.23
N GLY A 78 13.38 -2.14 -15.36
CA GLY A 78 12.28 -3.09 -15.53
C GLY A 78 11.21 -2.88 -14.45
N GLU A 79 10.79 -3.96 -13.80
CA GLU A 79 9.79 -3.91 -12.71
C GLU A 79 10.39 -3.82 -11.30
N ARG A 80 11.71 -3.57 -11.18
CA ARG A 80 12.35 -3.50 -9.86
C ARG A 80 11.80 -2.31 -9.07
N PRO A 81 11.56 -2.48 -7.75
CA PRO A 81 11.23 -1.35 -6.90
C PRO A 81 12.36 -0.31 -6.90
N VAL A 82 11.98 0.95 -7.12
CA VAL A 82 12.89 2.09 -7.05
C VAL A 82 12.39 3.10 -6.01
N ALA A 83 13.22 3.52 -5.07
CA ALA A 83 12.95 4.66 -4.20
C ALA A 83 13.92 5.79 -4.49
N TYR A 84 13.45 7.03 -4.34
CA TYR A 84 14.30 8.22 -4.44
C TYR A 84 14.47 8.89 -3.08
N PHE A 85 15.64 9.46 -2.83
CA PHE A 85 15.81 10.41 -1.74
C PHE A 85 16.64 11.62 -2.14
N THR A 86 16.48 12.73 -1.44
CA THR A 86 17.24 13.95 -1.68
C THR A 86 17.63 14.62 -0.37
N THR A 87 18.78 15.30 -0.42
CA THR A 87 19.18 16.25 0.62
C THR A 87 19.18 17.67 0.06
N CYS A 88 18.40 18.56 0.65
CA CYS A 88 18.26 19.95 0.20
C CYS A 88 18.20 20.90 1.39
N LEU A 89 18.90 22.05 1.33
CA LEU A 89 18.85 23.04 2.41
C LEU A 89 17.47 23.67 2.57
N THR A 90 16.63 23.65 1.52
CA THR A 90 15.22 24.06 1.61
C THR A 90 14.45 23.22 2.64
N MET A 91 14.90 21.99 2.94
CA MET A 91 14.29 21.10 3.93
C MET A 91 14.75 21.38 5.37
N VAL A 92 15.60 22.39 5.63
CA VAL A 92 15.95 22.81 7.00
C VAL A 92 14.69 23.17 7.78
N ASP A 93 13.80 23.92 7.13
CA ASP A 93 12.44 24.18 7.61
C ASP A 93 11.48 23.27 6.85
N ASP A 94 11.08 22.16 7.46
CA ASP A 94 10.24 21.13 6.83
C ASP A 94 8.74 21.53 6.78
N THR A 95 8.43 22.58 6.01
CA THR A 95 7.06 23.07 5.76
C THR A 95 6.46 22.44 4.50
N LYS A 96 5.14 22.56 4.34
CA LYS A 96 4.44 22.08 3.13
C LYS A 96 4.94 22.78 1.86
N GLU A 97 5.18 24.09 1.95
CA GLU A 97 5.66 24.92 0.84
C GLU A 97 7.10 24.53 0.44
N ASN A 98 7.96 24.27 1.42
CA ASN A 98 9.34 23.85 1.17
C ASN A 98 9.41 22.44 0.61
N ARG A 99 8.57 21.52 1.10
CA ARG A 99 8.39 20.19 0.50
C ARG A 99 7.96 20.28 -0.96
N GLN A 100 6.96 21.11 -1.27
CA GLN A 100 6.52 21.30 -2.65
C GLN A 100 7.64 21.88 -3.52
N THR A 101 8.37 22.88 -3.04
CA THR A 101 9.51 23.46 -3.75
C THR A 101 10.57 22.40 -4.10
N VAL A 102 10.86 21.48 -3.17
CA VAL A 102 11.81 20.39 -3.40
C VAL A 102 11.27 19.35 -4.38
N LEU A 103 9.96 19.06 -4.34
CA LEU A 103 9.30 18.22 -5.33
C LEU A 103 9.36 18.84 -6.74
N ASP A 104 9.15 20.14 -6.87
CA ASP A 104 9.25 20.88 -8.14
C ASP A 104 10.68 20.81 -8.70
N TYR A 105 11.70 20.79 -7.85
CA TYR A 105 13.09 20.56 -8.27
C TYR A 105 13.33 19.14 -8.79
N MET A 106 12.55 18.17 -8.32
CA MET A 106 12.61 16.78 -8.77
C MET A 106 11.70 16.51 -9.97
N GLU A 107 10.67 17.32 -10.22
CA GLU A 107 9.73 17.12 -11.33
C GLU A 107 10.42 16.93 -12.70
N PRO A 108 11.44 17.72 -13.11
CA PRO A 108 12.11 17.48 -14.39
C PRO A 108 12.76 16.10 -14.49
N LEU A 109 13.24 15.56 -13.37
CA LEU A 109 13.78 14.20 -13.30
C LEU A 109 12.67 13.18 -13.53
N LEU A 110 11.59 13.31 -12.75
CA LEU A 110 10.48 12.37 -12.73
C LEU A 110 9.71 12.36 -14.05
N VAL A 111 9.58 13.51 -14.72
CA VAL A 111 8.76 13.64 -15.94
C VAL A 111 9.56 13.44 -17.22
N LYS A 112 10.84 13.84 -17.27
CA LYS A 112 11.61 13.83 -18.53
C LYS A 112 12.67 12.74 -18.60
N ILE A 113 13.31 12.41 -17.48
CA ILE A 113 14.49 11.54 -17.47
C ILE A 113 14.08 10.10 -17.18
N ALA A 114 13.18 9.91 -16.22
CA ALA A 114 12.70 8.60 -15.77
C ALA A 114 11.16 8.55 -15.65
N PRO A 115 10.39 8.92 -16.70
CA PRO A 115 8.92 8.92 -16.64
C PRO A 115 8.31 7.54 -16.37
N ASP A 116 9.01 6.49 -16.81
CA ASP A 116 8.55 5.11 -16.67
C ASP A 116 8.88 4.52 -15.29
N ILE A 117 9.70 5.20 -14.48
CA ILE A 117 10.01 4.76 -13.12
C ILE A 117 9.02 5.40 -12.16
N LYS A 118 8.10 4.57 -11.64
CA LYS A 118 7.18 4.97 -10.56
C LYS A 118 7.82 4.65 -9.20
N PRO A 119 8.30 5.64 -8.43
CA PRO A 119 9.04 5.35 -7.22
C PRO A 119 8.12 4.86 -6.09
N ILE A 120 8.58 3.85 -5.36
CA ILE A 120 7.93 3.32 -4.15
C ILE A 120 8.11 4.24 -2.93
N GLY A 121 8.78 5.38 -3.11
CA GLY A 121 8.81 6.43 -2.11
C GLY A 121 9.80 7.54 -2.43
N LEU A 122 9.51 8.71 -1.88
CA LEU A 122 10.32 9.92 -2.01
C LEU A 122 10.75 10.39 -0.62
N GLY A 123 12.05 10.33 -0.34
CA GLY A 123 12.66 10.84 0.90
C GLY A 123 13.15 12.27 0.70
N LEU A 124 12.50 13.25 1.34
CA LEU A 124 12.92 14.65 1.28
C LEU A 124 13.57 15.02 2.61
N PHE A 125 14.87 15.29 2.60
CA PHE A 125 15.62 15.52 3.83
C PHE A 125 16.46 16.79 3.76
N ALA A 126 16.73 17.39 4.92
CA ALA A 126 17.73 18.42 5.04
C ALA A 126 19.14 17.87 4.78
N GLY A 127 20.09 18.75 4.47
CA GLY A 127 21.51 18.42 4.40
C GLY A 127 22.29 18.98 5.58
N SER A 128 23.57 18.66 5.65
CA SER A 128 24.53 19.30 6.54
C SER A 128 25.40 20.31 5.79
N LEU A 129 25.67 21.44 6.44
CA LEU A 129 26.64 22.45 6.04
C LEU A 129 27.85 22.35 6.97
N ASP A 130 28.91 21.72 6.48
CA ASP A 130 30.21 21.62 7.15
C ASP A 130 31.27 22.41 6.34
N PRO A 131 31.88 23.47 6.92
CA PRO A 131 32.93 24.25 6.28
C PRO A 131 34.14 23.41 5.85
N ALA A 132 34.45 22.34 6.59
CA ALA A 132 35.60 21.49 6.30
C ALA A 132 35.41 20.62 5.05
N ARG A 133 34.18 20.51 4.54
CA ARG A 133 33.79 19.62 3.43
C ARG A 133 33.35 20.37 2.18
N GLN A 134 33.37 21.70 2.18
CA GLN A 134 32.97 22.51 1.03
C GLN A 134 34.19 22.90 0.19
N ALA A 135 34.17 22.53 -1.10
CA ALA A 135 35.22 22.91 -2.05
C ALA A 135 35.15 24.39 -2.49
N ILE A 136 34.03 25.08 -2.24
CA ILE A 136 33.82 26.50 -2.60
C ILE A 136 33.00 27.18 -1.48
N MET A 137 33.57 28.21 -0.86
CA MET A 137 32.88 29.11 0.09
C MET A 137 31.82 29.92 -0.67
N VAL A 138 30.55 29.48 -0.71
CA VAL A 138 29.47 30.27 -1.35
C VAL A 138 28.17 30.32 -0.55
N SER A 139 28.19 30.12 0.78
CA SER A 139 27.01 30.52 1.54
C SER A 139 27.37 31.09 2.90
N ASP A 140 27.00 32.37 3.10
CA ASP A 140 26.89 33.02 4.41
C ASP A 140 25.78 32.42 5.30
N GLY A 141 25.31 31.21 4.98
CA GLY A 141 24.30 30.49 5.74
C GLY A 141 24.86 29.93 7.05
N PRO A 142 24.01 29.75 8.08
CA PRO A 142 24.43 29.13 9.33
C PRO A 142 24.97 27.72 9.07
N GLN A 143 26.10 27.40 9.70
CA GLN A 143 26.73 26.08 9.62
C GLN A 143 26.04 25.12 10.60
N GLY A 144 25.93 23.85 10.24
CA GLY A 144 25.29 22.86 11.11
C GLY A 144 24.85 21.58 10.41
N ASP A 145 24.44 20.62 11.22
CA ASP A 145 23.69 19.44 10.75
C ASP A 145 22.20 19.70 10.95
N TYR A 146 21.46 19.79 9.85
CA TYR A 146 20.02 20.01 9.86
C TYR A 146 19.22 18.74 9.61
N ARG A 147 19.90 17.60 9.43
CA ARG A 147 19.23 16.33 9.14
C ARG A 147 18.42 15.88 10.34
N ASN A 148 17.12 15.65 10.10
CA ASN A 148 16.29 14.93 11.04
C ASN A 148 16.52 13.42 10.88
N TRP A 149 17.46 12.89 11.67
CA TRP A 149 17.85 11.49 11.60
C TRP A 149 16.74 10.50 11.98
N ASP A 150 15.82 10.89 12.85
CA ASP A 150 14.66 10.04 13.19
C ASP A 150 13.69 9.95 12.02
N ALA A 151 13.43 11.06 11.33
CA ALA A 151 12.61 11.06 10.12
C ALA A 151 13.25 10.26 8.98
N ILE A 152 14.58 10.36 8.79
CA ILE A 152 15.32 9.57 7.80
C ILE A 152 15.18 8.07 8.09
N ARG A 153 15.42 7.66 9.34
CA ARG A 153 15.30 6.24 9.72
C ARG A 153 13.88 5.72 9.61
N ALA A 154 12.89 6.50 10.05
CA ALA A 154 11.48 6.13 9.93
C ALA A 154 11.04 5.98 8.46
N TRP A 155 11.53 6.84 7.57
CA TRP A 155 11.30 6.68 6.14
C TRP A 155 12.00 5.42 5.60
N ALA A 156 13.27 5.21 5.96
CA ALA A 156 14.05 4.06 5.50
C ALA A 156 13.44 2.72 5.93
N GLN A 157 12.91 2.62 7.16
CA GLN A 157 12.18 1.44 7.64
C GLN A 157 10.95 1.14 6.78
N LYS A 158 10.15 2.16 6.44
CA LYS A 158 8.99 1.99 5.54
C LYS A 158 9.41 1.52 4.16
N ILE A 159 10.50 2.05 3.61
CA ILE A 159 11.02 1.62 2.31
C ILE A 159 11.58 0.21 2.38
N GLY A 160 12.31 -0.14 3.43
CA GLY A 160 12.82 -1.50 3.65
C GLY A 160 11.70 -2.52 3.70
N ALA A 161 10.63 -2.24 4.46
CA ALA A 161 9.47 -3.12 4.55
C ALA A 161 8.78 -3.29 3.18
N ARG A 162 8.60 -2.20 2.42
CA ARG A 162 8.05 -2.26 1.05
C ARG A 162 8.94 -3.05 0.09
N LEU A 163 10.26 -2.84 0.14
CA LEU A 163 11.22 -3.60 -0.66
C LEU A 163 11.14 -5.09 -0.32
N ALA A 164 11.10 -5.43 0.97
CA ALA A 164 11.01 -6.81 1.41
C ALA A 164 9.70 -7.48 0.95
N ASP A 165 8.59 -6.75 1.05
CA ASP A 165 7.26 -7.20 0.63
C ASP A 165 7.18 -7.42 -0.90
N GLU A 166 7.58 -6.43 -1.71
CA GLU A 166 7.55 -6.54 -3.18
C GLU A 166 8.48 -7.66 -3.68
N LEU A 167 9.62 -7.88 -3.01
CA LEU A 167 10.59 -8.94 -3.36
C LEU A 167 10.16 -10.33 -2.86
N ALA A 168 9.37 -10.40 -1.79
CA ALA A 168 8.82 -11.65 -1.28
C ALA A 168 7.59 -12.10 -2.08
N THR A 169 6.74 -11.15 -2.49
CA THR A 169 5.48 -11.43 -3.18
C THR A 169 5.64 -11.52 -4.68
N GLY A 170 6.58 -10.79 -5.31
CA GLY A 170 6.75 -10.79 -6.77
C GLY A 170 5.57 -10.19 -7.54
N HIS A 171 4.66 -9.49 -6.86
CA HIS A 171 3.50 -8.84 -7.46
C HIS A 171 3.76 -7.35 -7.64
N LEU A 172 3.28 -6.79 -8.76
CA LEU A 172 3.27 -5.35 -9.00
C LEU A 172 2.54 -4.63 -7.87
N PRO A 173 3.01 -3.46 -7.39
CA PRO A 173 2.26 -2.68 -6.42
C PRO A 173 0.99 -2.12 -7.09
N LEU A 174 -0.17 -2.69 -6.73
CA LEU A 174 -1.48 -2.30 -7.24
C LEU A 174 -2.28 -1.46 -6.24
N ALA A 175 -1.63 -0.96 -5.18
CA ALA A 175 -2.23 0.03 -4.29
C ALA A 175 -2.59 1.29 -5.09
N ASP A 176 -3.80 1.79 -4.86
CA ASP A 176 -4.43 2.91 -5.57
C ASP A 176 -4.47 2.71 -7.11
N ALA A 177 -4.34 1.47 -7.60
CA ALA A 177 -4.35 1.20 -9.03
C ALA A 177 -5.75 1.41 -9.61
N VAL A 178 -5.79 1.99 -10.82
CA VAL A 178 -7.03 2.12 -11.60
C VAL A 178 -7.18 0.88 -12.47
N LEU A 179 -8.03 -0.04 -12.00
CA LEU A 179 -8.35 -1.35 -12.60
C LEU A 179 -9.84 -1.47 -12.92
N SER A 180 -10.57 -0.36 -12.92
CA SER A 180 -11.98 -0.30 -13.28
C SER A 180 -12.21 -0.91 -14.66
N TYR A 181 -13.27 -1.70 -14.81
CA TYR A 181 -13.62 -2.41 -16.05
C TYR A 181 -12.58 -3.41 -16.57
N THR A 182 -11.56 -3.75 -15.78
CA THR A 182 -10.56 -4.73 -16.20
C THR A 182 -11.08 -6.16 -16.04
N ASP A 183 -10.60 -7.06 -16.88
CA ASP A 183 -10.83 -8.50 -16.72
C ASP A 183 -9.64 -9.13 -16.01
N LEU A 184 -9.89 -9.51 -14.77
CA LEU A 184 -8.99 -10.20 -13.85
C LEU A 184 -9.59 -11.55 -13.44
N SER A 185 -10.55 -12.08 -14.21
CA SER A 185 -11.17 -13.37 -13.95
C SER A 185 -10.09 -14.46 -13.93
N PHE A 186 -10.20 -15.41 -13.00
CA PHE A 186 -9.26 -16.50 -12.77
C PHE A 186 -7.81 -16.08 -12.44
N SER A 187 -7.57 -14.78 -12.21
CA SER A 187 -6.22 -14.30 -11.89
C SER A 187 -5.80 -14.72 -10.49
N ASP A 188 -4.50 -14.96 -10.33
CA ASP A 188 -3.89 -15.10 -9.01
C ASP A 188 -3.53 -13.70 -8.49
N LEU A 189 -4.26 -13.27 -7.48
CA LEU A 189 -4.10 -12.03 -6.74
C LEU A 189 -3.87 -12.33 -5.25
N THR A 190 -3.36 -13.53 -4.95
CA THR A 190 -3.04 -13.96 -3.58
C THR A 190 -2.07 -12.99 -2.95
N GLN A 191 -2.40 -12.48 -1.76
CA GLN A 191 -1.59 -11.54 -0.99
C GLN A 191 -1.23 -10.24 -1.73
N VAL A 192 -1.92 -9.92 -2.82
CA VAL A 192 -1.67 -8.67 -3.55
C VAL A 192 -2.16 -7.49 -2.73
N ASN A 193 -1.38 -6.41 -2.75
CA ASN A 193 -1.80 -5.13 -2.22
C ASN A 193 -2.61 -4.34 -3.27
N LEU A 194 -3.92 -4.29 -3.06
CA LEU A 194 -4.94 -3.55 -3.79
C LEU A 194 -5.60 -2.48 -2.89
N GLN A 195 -4.92 -2.04 -1.83
CA GLN A 195 -5.43 -1.01 -0.94
C GLN A 195 -5.79 0.24 -1.74
N GLY A 196 -7.01 0.75 -1.57
CA GLY A 196 -7.49 1.94 -2.28
C GLY A 196 -7.65 1.77 -3.79
N ALA A 197 -7.47 0.56 -4.34
CA ALA A 197 -7.59 0.35 -5.79
C ALA A 197 -9.01 0.63 -6.28
N GLU A 198 -9.11 1.24 -7.47
CA GLU A 198 -10.36 1.40 -8.19
C GLU A 198 -10.60 0.13 -9.03
N LEU A 199 -11.47 -0.75 -8.56
CA LEU A 199 -11.86 -2.01 -9.21
C LEU A 199 -13.33 -2.00 -9.64
N HIS A 200 -13.93 -0.82 -9.74
CA HIS A 200 -15.35 -0.69 -9.98
C HIS A 200 -15.71 -1.30 -11.35
N ALA A 201 -16.80 -2.06 -11.41
CA ALA A 201 -17.26 -2.79 -12.59
C ALA A 201 -16.20 -3.70 -13.25
N SER A 202 -15.19 -4.17 -12.50
CA SER A 202 -14.22 -5.17 -12.97
C SER A 202 -14.81 -6.59 -12.98
N GLN A 203 -14.20 -7.46 -13.80
CA GLN A 203 -14.48 -8.89 -13.81
C GLN A 203 -13.42 -9.61 -12.97
N LEU A 204 -13.84 -10.21 -11.87
CA LEU A 204 -13.02 -10.92 -10.89
C LEU A 204 -13.60 -12.33 -10.63
N THR A 205 -14.31 -12.88 -11.62
CA THR A 205 -14.97 -14.18 -11.49
C THR A 205 -13.91 -15.26 -11.27
N GLU A 206 -14.11 -16.07 -10.23
CA GLU A 206 -13.17 -17.13 -9.81
C GLU A 206 -11.72 -16.64 -9.60
N ALA A 207 -11.49 -15.35 -9.39
CA ALA A 207 -10.16 -14.84 -9.07
C ALA A 207 -9.73 -15.29 -7.66
N ASN A 208 -8.44 -15.60 -7.51
CA ASN A 208 -7.87 -15.94 -6.21
C ASN A 208 -7.32 -14.69 -5.53
N MET A 209 -8.02 -14.16 -4.55
CA MET A 209 -7.66 -12.99 -3.73
C MET A 209 -7.43 -13.40 -2.26
N GLU A 210 -6.94 -14.62 -2.03
CA GLU A 210 -6.63 -15.11 -0.69
C GLU A 210 -5.64 -14.17 0.00
N ALA A 211 -5.98 -13.74 1.22
CA ALA A 211 -5.17 -12.85 2.04
C ALA A 211 -4.72 -11.55 1.35
N SER A 212 -5.41 -11.09 0.30
CA SER A 212 -5.12 -9.81 -0.35
C SER A 212 -5.50 -8.62 0.52
N HIS A 213 -4.84 -7.49 0.33
CA HIS A 213 -5.14 -6.23 1.01
C HIS A 213 -6.02 -5.37 0.09
N LEU A 214 -7.28 -5.18 0.45
CA LEU A 214 -8.33 -4.49 -0.31
C LEU A 214 -8.99 -3.37 0.52
N GLU A 215 -8.30 -2.87 1.55
CA GLU A 215 -8.82 -1.82 2.41
C GLU A 215 -9.16 -0.59 1.57
N TRP A 216 -10.36 -0.05 1.76
CA TRP A 216 -10.85 1.13 1.04
C TRP A 216 -10.91 0.99 -0.49
N ALA A 217 -10.76 -0.21 -1.04
CA ALA A 217 -10.91 -0.44 -2.48
C ALA A 217 -12.35 -0.20 -2.93
N ASP A 218 -12.53 0.34 -4.14
CA ASP A 218 -13.84 0.44 -4.78
C ASP A 218 -14.06 -0.76 -5.69
N LEU A 219 -14.84 -1.72 -5.21
CA LEU A 219 -15.29 -2.93 -5.90
C LEU A 219 -16.75 -2.81 -6.37
N SER A 220 -17.31 -1.61 -6.41
CA SER A 220 -18.73 -1.40 -6.73
C SER A 220 -19.08 -1.96 -8.11
N ASN A 221 -20.18 -2.69 -8.22
CA ASN A 221 -20.68 -3.33 -9.44
C ASN A 221 -19.74 -4.40 -10.05
N SER A 222 -18.70 -4.83 -9.35
CA SER A 222 -17.78 -5.88 -9.84
C SER A 222 -18.44 -7.26 -9.88
N GLN A 223 -17.95 -8.12 -10.78
CA GLN A 223 -18.39 -9.52 -10.92
C GLN A 223 -17.38 -10.45 -10.26
N MET A 224 -17.68 -10.93 -9.05
CA MET A 224 -16.78 -11.68 -8.16
C MET A 224 -17.33 -13.09 -7.83
N GLN A 225 -18.13 -13.67 -8.72
CA GLN A 225 -18.76 -14.97 -8.48
C GLN A 225 -17.69 -16.04 -8.31
N GLY A 226 -17.80 -16.82 -7.23
CA GLY A 226 -16.83 -17.86 -6.90
C GLY A 226 -15.42 -17.36 -6.55
N ALA A 227 -15.21 -16.05 -6.39
CA ALA A 227 -13.90 -15.51 -6.01
C ALA A 227 -13.46 -16.05 -4.64
N ASN A 228 -12.16 -16.33 -4.50
CA ASN A 228 -11.58 -16.73 -3.23
C ASN A 228 -11.03 -15.49 -2.49
N LEU A 229 -11.75 -15.02 -1.48
CA LEU A 229 -11.38 -13.91 -0.59
C LEU A 229 -11.07 -14.42 0.83
N PHE A 230 -10.68 -15.69 0.97
CA PHE A 230 -10.33 -16.28 2.26
C PHE A 230 -9.28 -15.40 2.96
N ARG A 231 -9.57 -14.95 4.19
CA ARG A 231 -8.71 -14.05 4.97
C ARG A 231 -8.33 -12.72 4.30
N ALA A 232 -9.03 -12.29 3.25
CA ALA A 232 -8.79 -10.99 2.65
C ALA A 232 -9.08 -9.85 3.64
N ASN A 233 -8.32 -8.78 3.55
CA ASN A 233 -8.58 -7.56 4.32
C ASN A 233 -9.39 -6.58 3.47
N LEU A 234 -10.67 -6.41 3.79
CA LEU A 234 -11.68 -5.64 3.04
C LEU A 234 -12.21 -4.44 3.86
N ILE A 235 -11.48 -4.01 4.89
CA ILE A 235 -11.90 -2.91 5.78
C ILE A 235 -12.30 -1.69 4.97
N GLY A 236 -13.53 -1.20 5.19
CA GLY A 236 -14.03 0.01 4.55
C GLY A 236 -14.15 -0.04 3.02
N SER A 237 -14.01 -1.21 2.40
CA SER A 237 -14.19 -1.36 0.95
C SER A 237 -15.63 -1.08 0.53
N ILE A 238 -15.79 -0.61 -0.70
CA ILE A 238 -17.09 -0.33 -1.30
C ILE A 238 -17.43 -1.44 -2.28
N MET A 239 -18.42 -2.26 -1.96
CA MET A 239 -18.88 -3.40 -2.76
C MET A 239 -20.36 -3.26 -3.13
N THR A 240 -20.84 -2.02 -3.28
CA THR A 240 -22.24 -1.73 -3.64
C THR A 240 -22.58 -2.40 -4.98
N ASN A 241 -23.68 -3.14 -5.04
CA ASN A 241 -24.11 -3.92 -6.21
C ASN A 241 -23.10 -4.99 -6.70
N ALA A 242 -22.07 -5.34 -5.93
CA ALA A 242 -21.12 -6.38 -6.34
C ALA A 242 -21.80 -7.76 -6.38
N ASN A 243 -21.37 -8.63 -7.29
CA ASN A 243 -21.86 -10.00 -7.37
C ASN A 243 -20.82 -10.97 -6.79
N LEU A 244 -21.03 -11.37 -5.54
CA LEU A 244 -20.22 -12.30 -4.74
C LEU A 244 -20.90 -13.68 -4.61
N GLU A 245 -21.78 -14.06 -5.54
CA GLU A 245 -22.44 -15.38 -5.52
C GLU A 245 -21.38 -16.48 -5.37
N LYS A 246 -21.54 -17.36 -4.37
CA LYS A 246 -20.62 -18.48 -4.06
C LYS A 246 -19.17 -18.07 -3.76
N ALA A 247 -18.90 -16.79 -3.50
CA ALA A 247 -17.56 -16.36 -3.11
C ALA A 247 -17.18 -16.94 -1.72
N ASN A 248 -15.89 -17.21 -1.54
CA ASN A 248 -15.34 -17.63 -0.26
C ASN A 248 -14.77 -16.42 0.49
N LEU A 249 -15.49 -15.90 1.48
CA LEU A 249 -15.06 -14.84 2.40
C LEU A 249 -14.80 -15.38 3.81
N ALA A 250 -14.55 -16.67 3.99
CA ALA A 250 -14.31 -17.23 5.31
C ALA A 250 -13.07 -16.57 5.96
N GLU A 251 -13.18 -16.25 7.25
CA GLU A 251 -12.16 -15.53 8.03
C GLU A 251 -11.72 -14.17 7.45
N ALA A 252 -12.45 -13.59 6.48
CA ALA A 252 -12.15 -12.27 5.94
C ALA A 252 -12.48 -11.15 6.95
N ILE A 253 -11.81 -10.01 6.81
CA ILE A 253 -11.99 -8.84 7.67
C ILE A 253 -12.73 -7.75 6.88
N LEU A 254 -14.01 -7.53 7.14
CA LEU A 254 -14.86 -6.61 6.40
C LEU A 254 -15.33 -5.41 7.24
N ASN A 255 -14.66 -5.09 8.36
CA ASN A 255 -15.12 -4.03 9.26
C ASN A 255 -15.45 -2.73 8.50
N GLY A 256 -16.70 -2.27 8.60
CA GLY A 256 -17.17 -1.05 7.95
C GLY A 256 -17.32 -1.11 6.42
N ALA A 257 -17.25 -2.27 5.79
CA ALA A 257 -17.47 -2.42 4.36
C ALA A 257 -18.93 -2.10 3.96
N ILE A 258 -19.12 -1.64 2.73
CA ILE A 258 -20.44 -1.29 2.17
C ILE A 258 -20.84 -2.33 1.14
N LEU A 259 -21.81 -3.18 1.48
CA LEU A 259 -22.33 -4.29 0.65
C LEU A 259 -23.80 -4.08 0.27
N GLN A 260 -24.22 -2.82 0.16
CA GLN A 260 -25.59 -2.47 -0.21
C GLN A 260 -25.96 -3.06 -1.58
N ASN A 261 -27.11 -3.74 -1.67
CA ASN A 261 -27.59 -4.42 -2.88
C ASN A 261 -26.63 -5.48 -3.46
N ALA A 262 -25.62 -5.92 -2.72
CA ALA A 262 -24.70 -6.95 -3.19
C ALA A 262 -25.40 -8.32 -3.22
N ASN A 263 -25.01 -9.16 -4.19
CA ASN A 263 -25.43 -10.57 -4.22
C ASN A 263 -24.37 -11.42 -3.53
N LEU A 264 -24.65 -11.93 -2.33
CA LEU A 264 -23.83 -12.88 -1.59
C LEU A 264 -24.51 -14.25 -1.47
N SER A 265 -25.45 -14.58 -2.37
CA SER A 265 -26.15 -15.86 -2.30
C SER A 265 -25.15 -17.02 -2.39
N GLU A 266 -25.34 -18.01 -1.52
CA GLU A 266 -24.46 -19.18 -1.38
C GLU A 266 -22.98 -18.86 -1.03
N ALA A 267 -22.65 -17.63 -0.62
CA ALA A 267 -21.29 -17.24 -0.21
C ALA A 267 -20.93 -17.84 1.16
N ASP A 268 -19.64 -18.14 1.37
CA ASP A 268 -19.11 -18.55 2.67
C ASP A 268 -18.51 -17.35 3.41
N LEU A 269 -19.11 -16.95 4.52
CA LEU A 269 -18.68 -15.87 5.42
C LEU A 269 -18.35 -16.43 6.81
N THR A 270 -18.05 -17.73 6.91
CA THR A 270 -17.76 -18.39 8.18
C THR A 270 -16.64 -17.66 8.91
N ARG A 271 -16.88 -17.27 10.17
CA ARG A 271 -15.94 -16.54 11.04
C ARG A 271 -15.46 -15.19 10.49
N ALA A 272 -16.12 -14.62 9.47
CA ALA A 272 -15.78 -13.30 8.97
C ALA A 272 -16.04 -12.23 10.04
N ASP A 273 -15.20 -11.18 10.04
CA ASP A 273 -15.41 -10.01 10.88
C ASP A 273 -16.24 -8.98 10.11
N LEU A 274 -17.55 -8.98 10.37
CA LEU A 274 -18.56 -8.19 9.67
C LEU A 274 -19.09 -7.03 10.54
N ASN A 275 -18.33 -6.59 11.55
CA ASN A 275 -18.82 -5.49 12.38
C ASN A 275 -18.95 -4.22 11.53
N TRP A 276 -19.98 -3.41 11.79
CA TRP A 276 -20.24 -2.15 11.09
C TRP A 276 -20.52 -2.28 9.58
N VAL A 277 -20.69 -3.50 9.05
CA VAL A 277 -20.98 -3.71 7.63
C VAL A 277 -22.40 -3.27 7.29
N ASP A 278 -22.56 -2.61 6.15
CA ASP A 278 -23.88 -2.30 5.59
C ASP A 278 -24.28 -3.33 4.52
N PHE A 279 -25.13 -4.28 4.90
CA PHE A 279 -25.80 -5.27 4.05
C PHE A 279 -27.20 -4.83 3.58
N SER A 280 -27.55 -3.53 3.63
CA SER A 280 -28.90 -3.10 3.27
C SER A 280 -29.28 -3.60 1.87
N GLN A 281 -30.43 -4.27 1.73
CA GLN A 281 -30.93 -4.86 0.47
C GLN A 281 -30.02 -5.91 -0.16
N ALA A 282 -29.02 -6.44 0.56
CA ALA A 282 -28.17 -7.52 0.06
C ALA A 282 -28.94 -8.85 -0.05
N ASP A 283 -28.57 -9.68 -1.01
CA ASP A 283 -29.06 -11.06 -1.13
C ASP A 283 -28.09 -12.00 -0.43
N LEU A 284 -28.45 -12.51 0.75
CA LEU A 284 -27.66 -13.44 1.56
C LEU A 284 -28.24 -14.85 1.53
N ARG A 285 -29.14 -15.17 0.59
CA ARG A 285 -29.81 -16.47 0.56
C ARG A 285 -28.82 -17.61 0.55
N ARG A 286 -28.99 -18.57 1.46
CA ARG A 286 -28.10 -19.73 1.64
C ARG A 286 -26.63 -19.39 1.93
N ALA A 287 -26.31 -18.14 2.27
CA ALA A 287 -24.97 -17.77 2.70
C ALA A 287 -24.67 -18.42 4.06
N ASN A 288 -23.38 -18.72 4.30
CA ASN A 288 -22.93 -19.27 5.56
C ASN A 288 -22.25 -18.19 6.41
N LEU A 289 -22.92 -17.68 7.43
CA LEU A 289 -22.41 -16.70 8.39
C LEU A 289 -22.11 -17.35 9.76
N GLN A 290 -21.88 -18.67 9.80
CA GLN A 290 -21.57 -19.38 11.03
C GLN A 290 -20.38 -18.72 11.76
N GLN A 291 -20.54 -18.44 13.05
CA GLN A 291 -19.52 -17.79 13.90
C GLN A 291 -19.04 -16.40 13.42
N ALA A 292 -19.72 -15.76 12.46
CA ALA A 292 -19.37 -14.42 12.02
C ALA A 292 -19.67 -13.36 13.10
N ARG A 293 -19.00 -12.20 13.02
CA ARG A 293 -19.20 -11.08 13.95
C ARG A 293 -20.01 -9.98 13.27
N LEU A 294 -21.23 -9.73 13.70
CA LEU A 294 -22.22 -8.83 13.10
C LEU A 294 -22.53 -7.61 13.99
N GLY A 295 -21.66 -7.26 14.94
CA GLY A 295 -21.88 -6.12 15.82
C GLY A 295 -22.03 -4.84 15.01
N TRP A 296 -23.07 -4.04 15.28
CA TRP A 296 -23.37 -2.82 14.49
C TRP A 296 -23.64 -3.03 13.00
N ALA A 297 -23.75 -4.26 12.51
CA ALA A 297 -24.08 -4.52 11.11
C ALA A 297 -25.52 -4.10 10.78
N LYS A 298 -25.74 -3.59 9.57
CA LYS A 298 -27.05 -3.19 9.08
C LYS A 298 -27.54 -4.14 7.99
N LEU A 299 -28.58 -4.91 8.29
CA LEU A 299 -29.20 -5.88 7.39
C LEU A 299 -30.62 -5.45 6.98
N THR A 300 -30.91 -4.15 6.96
CA THR A 300 -32.25 -3.64 6.57
C THR A 300 -32.63 -4.15 5.18
N ASP A 301 -33.79 -4.79 5.06
CA ASP A 301 -34.31 -5.37 3.82
C ASP A 301 -33.38 -6.41 3.15
N ALA A 302 -32.39 -6.96 3.87
CA ALA A 302 -31.56 -8.04 3.35
C ALA A 302 -32.38 -9.34 3.25
N ASN A 303 -32.15 -10.12 2.19
CA ASN A 303 -32.77 -11.44 2.05
C ASN A 303 -31.93 -12.48 2.81
N LEU A 304 -32.49 -13.01 3.90
CA LEU A 304 -31.86 -14.01 4.75
C LEU A 304 -32.42 -15.44 4.57
N ASP A 305 -33.18 -15.73 3.52
CA ASP A 305 -33.78 -17.06 3.34
C ASP A 305 -32.70 -18.16 3.32
N ASP A 306 -32.89 -19.21 4.13
CA ASP A 306 -31.95 -20.32 4.29
C ASP A 306 -30.51 -19.92 4.71
N THR A 307 -30.30 -18.70 5.23
CA THR A 307 -28.98 -18.27 5.71
C THR A 307 -28.57 -19.04 6.97
N ILE A 308 -27.33 -19.51 7.02
CA ILE A 308 -26.79 -20.22 8.20
C ILE A 308 -26.16 -19.19 9.13
N LEU A 309 -26.78 -18.95 10.29
CA LEU A 309 -26.33 -17.95 11.28
C LEU A 309 -25.92 -18.56 12.62
N THR A 310 -25.72 -19.88 12.67
CA THR A 310 -25.40 -20.59 13.90
C THR A 310 -24.16 -20.00 14.56
N GLU A 311 -24.26 -19.63 15.83
CA GLU A 311 -23.19 -19.00 16.62
C GLU A 311 -22.67 -17.65 16.09
N ALA A 312 -23.36 -17.02 15.13
CA ALA A 312 -23.04 -15.66 14.71
C ALA A 312 -23.27 -14.68 15.88
N ARG A 313 -22.36 -13.74 16.08
CA ARG A 313 -22.36 -12.82 17.23
C ARG A 313 -22.88 -11.46 16.83
N TYR A 314 -23.91 -10.95 17.51
CA TYR A 314 -24.49 -9.63 17.25
C TYR A 314 -24.65 -8.84 18.54
N ASN A 315 -24.95 -7.54 18.44
CA ASN A 315 -25.16 -6.68 19.61
C ASN A 315 -26.45 -5.85 19.45
N GLU A 316 -26.78 -5.01 20.44
CA GLU A 316 -27.99 -4.17 20.42
C GLU A 316 -28.06 -3.15 19.28
N HIS A 317 -26.94 -2.92 18.59
CA HIS A 317 -26.82 -2.00 17.47
C HIS A 317 -26.94 -2.69 16.10
N THR A 318 -26.96 -4.04 16.07
CA THR A 318 -27.20 -4.79 14.83
C THR A 318 -28.65 -4.60 14.39
N ILE A 319 -28.85 -4.17 13.15
CA ILE A 319 -30.18 -3.94 12.57
C ILE A 319 -30.55 -5.12 11.68
N TRP A 320 -31.60 -5.86 12.05
CA TRP A 320 -32.09 -7.01 11.30
C TRP A 320 -33.24 -6.63 10.34
N PRO A 321 -33.57 -7.46 9.33
CA PRO A 321 -34.80 -7.30 8.55
C PRO A 321 -36.05 -7.34 9.43
N GLU A 322 -37.12 -6.70 8.98
CA GLU A 322 -38.40 -6.71 9.71
C GLU A 322 -38.90 -8.15 9.92
N GLY A 323 -39.27 -8.48 11.15
CA GLY A 323 -39.78 -9.81 11.52
C GLY A 323 -38.74 -10.90 11.68
N PHE A 324 -37.45 -10.62 11.48
CA PHE A 324 -36.38 -11.59 11.68
C PHE A 324 -36.03 -11.76 13.18
N SER A 325 -35.95 -13.01 13.65
CA SER A 325 -35.46 -13.33 15.01
C SER A 325 -34.05 -13.93 14.95
N PRO A 326 -33.01 -13.19 15.37
CA PRO A 326 -31.65 -13.72 15.38
C PRO A 326 -31.45 -14.85 16.39
N GLU A 327 -32.15 -14.84 17.52
CA GLU A 327 -32.06 -15.90 18.53
C GLU A 327 -32.61 -17.23 18.00
N GLU A 328 -33.71 -17.21 17.24
CA GLU A 328 -34.26 -18.40 16.58
C GLU A 328 -33.34 -18.93 15.48
N ALA A 329 -32.57 -18.05 14.84
CA ALA A 329 -31.55 -18.40 13.85
C ALA A 329 -30.25 -18.95 14.46
N GLY A 330 -30.15 -19.03 15.79
CA GLY A 330 -28.98 -19.56 16.50
C GLY A 330 -27.86 -18.53 16.74
N CYS A 331 -28.15 -17.24 16.60
CA CYS A 331 -27.19 -16.17 16.90
C CYS A 331 -26.97 -16.01 18.42
N ILE A 332 -25.81 -15.46 18.78
CA ILE A 332 -25.40 -15.13 20.14
C ILE A 332 -25.41 -13.61 20.33
N ASN A 333 -26.23 -13.13 21.27
CA ASN A 333 -26.27 -11.72 21.64
C ASN A 333 -25.12 -11.38 22.60
N GLU A 334 -24.27 -10.41 22.24
CA GLU A 334 -23.15 -9.93 23.05
C GLU A 334 -23.49 -8.67 23.88
N GLY A 335 -24.76 -8.25 23.89
CA GLY A 335 -25.25 -7.11 24.67
C GLY A 335 -24.87 -5.77 24.05
N ARG A 336 -24.33 -4.85 24.87
CA ARG A 336 -23.93 -3.49 24.41
C ARG A 336 -22.74 -3.47 23.45
N GLY A 337 -21.92 -4.53 23.43
CA GLY A 337 -20.63 -4.52 22.73
C GLY A 337 -19.65 -3.44 23.25
N PRO A 338 -18.41 -3.42 22.77
CA PRO A 338 -17.53 -2.26 22.92
C PRO A 338 -18.05 -1.08 22.06
N VAL A 339 -17.98 0.12 22.62
CA VAL A 339 -18.27 1.40 21.95
C VAL A 339 -17.17 1.74 20.96
#